data_AF-A0A0Q6M6H7-F1
#
_entry.id   AF-A0A0Q6M6H7-F1
#
_cell.length_a   1.000
_cell.length_b   1.000
_cell.length_c   1.000
_cell.angle_alpha   90.00
_cell.angle_beta   90.00
_cell.angle_gamma   90.00
#
_symmetry.space_group_name_H-M   'P 1'
#
loop_
_entity.id
_entity.type
_entity.pdbx_description
1 polymer ?
#
loop_
_entity_poly.entity_id
_entity_poly.type
_entity_poly.pdbx_seq_one_letter_code
_entity_poly.pdbx_strand_id
1 'polypeptide(L)'
;MFAVIKTGGKQYRVAANDVIKIEKLVGVAGDTVEFVEVLAVGEGDNAEIGAPFVAGAVVTAEVVEQGRAKTVIAFKKRRRQNSRRSRGHRQHLTTVRIAEILTGGAKPSKKAAVKAEAVAEEAAEKPAKKAAPKKAAAVAESE
;
A
#
# COMPACT_ATOMS: atom_id res chain seq x y z
N MET A 1 20.18 -9.20 7.52
CA MET A 1 20.14 -9.17 6.05
C MET A 1 19.33 -7.97 5.58
N PHE A 2 19.82 -7.20 4.60
CA PHE A 2 19.12 -6.09 3.97
C PHE A 2 19.23 -6.18 2.45
N ALA A 3 18.34 -5.50 1.74
CA ALA A 3 18.40 -5.32 0.29
C ALA A 3 18.14 -3.86 -0.09
N VAL A 4 18.63 -3.46 -1.26
CA VAL A 4 18.27 -2.19 -1.90
C VAL A 4 17.43 -2.50 -3.13
N ILE A 5 16.15 -2.16 -3.06
CA ILE A 5 15.19 -2.38 -4.16
C ILE A 5 14.99 -1.11 -4.96
N LYS A 6 14.72 -1.26 -6.25
CA LYS A 6 14.29 -0.17 -7.11
C LYS A 6 12.80 -0.31 -7.40
N THR A 7 12.02 0.73 -7.08
CA THR A 7 10.58 0.76 -7.36
C THR A 7 10.10 2.19 -7.54
N GLY A 8 9.18 2.42 -8.48
CA GLY A 8 8.64 3.75 -8.77
C GLY A 8 9.71 4.80 -9.14
N GLY A 9 10.84 4.36 -9.71
CA GLY A 9 11.97 5.23 -10.05
C GLY A 9 12.85 5.67 -8.86
N LYS A 10 12.61 5.13 -7.67
CA LYS A 10 13.37 5.42 -6.44
C LYS A 10 14.03 4.14 -5.91
N GLN A 11 15.04 4.31 -5.07
CA GLN A 11 15.72 3.21 -4.38
C GLN A 11 15.38 3.23 -2.90
N TYR A 12 15.10 2.06 -2.34
CA TYR A 12 14.76 1.88 -0.93
C TYR A 12 15.63 0.80 -0.31
N ARG A 13 16.20 1.10 0.85
CA ARG A 13 16.83 0.09 1.70
C ARG A 13 15.74 -0.60 2.50
N VAL A 14 15.74 -1.93 2.50
CA VAL A 14 14.74 -2.75 3.16
C VAL A 14 15.38 -3.89 3.93
N ALA A 15 14.80 -4.21 5.09
CA ALA A 15 15.04 -5.43 5.84
C ALA A 15 13.73 -6.22 5.97
N ALA A 16 13.83 -7.48 6.41
CA ALA A 16 12.64 -8.28 6.69
C ALA A 16 11.77 -7.62 7.77
N ASN A 17 10.45 -7.64 7.58
CA ASN A 17 9.42 -7.00 8.40
C ASN A 17 9.37 -5.45 8.36
N ASP A 18 10.21 -4.78 7.55
CA ASP A 18 10.10 -3.34 7.38
C ASP A 18 8.78 -2.94 6.72
N VAL A 19 8.22 -1.81 7.17
CA VAL A 19 7.04 -1.20 6.56
C VAL A 19 7.43 0.09 5.87
N ILE A 20 7.34 0.12 4.54
CA ILE A 20 7.76 1.25 3.72
C ILE A 20 6.60 1.79 2.88
N LYS A 21 6.64 3.09 2.59
CA LYS A 21 5.69 3.76 1.69
C LYS A 21 6.37 4.03 0.35
N ILE A 22 5.79 3.48 -0.70
CA ILE A 22 6.31 3.56 -2.06
C ILE A 22 5.27 4.17 -3.00
N GLU A 23 5.68 4.42 -4.25
CA GLU A 23 4.76 4.86 -5.30
C GLU A 23 3.61 3.84 -5.48
N LYS A 24 2.52 4.30 -6.11
CA LYS A 24 1.32 3.48 -6.31
C LYS A 24 1.64 2.18 -7.06
N LEU A 25 1.31 1.06 -6.44
CA LEU A 25 1.29 -0.26 -7.06
C LEU A 25 -0.13 -0.72 -7.39
N VAL A 26 -0.24 -1.64 -8.35
CA VAL A 26 -1.49 -2.35 -8.66
C VAL A 26 -1.64 -3.50 -7.66
N GLY A 27 -2.77 -3.54 -6.95
CA GLY A 27 -3.05 -4.55 -5.92
C GLY A 27 -3.94 -4.02 -4.79
N VAL A 28 -4.58 -4.93 -4.07
CA VAL A 28 -5.43 -4.69 -2.90
C VAL A 28 -4.63 -5.01 -1.62
N ALA A 29 -5.11 -4.56 -0.46
CA ALA A 29 -4.53 -4.94 0.82
C ALA A 29 -4.57 -6.48 1.00
N GLY A 30 -3.45 -7.07 1.43
CA GLY A 30 -3.24 -8.52 1.54
C GLY A 30 -2.57 -9.16 0.32
N ASP A 31 -2.47 -8.45 -0.81
CA ASP A 31 -1.80 -9.00 -1.99
C ASP A 31 -0.28 -9.10 -1.77
N THR A 32 0.31 -10.19 -2.26
CA THR A 32 1.76 -10.38 -2.29
C THR A 32 2.33 -9.77 -3.58
N VAL A 33 3.38 -8.96 -3.44
CA VAL A 33 4.11 -8.32 -4.54
C VAL A 33 5.56 -8.76 -4.50
N GLU A 34 6.10 -9.08 -5.67
CA GLU A 34 7.49 -9.47 -5.86
C GLU A 34 8.27 -8.32 -6.52
N PHE A 35 9.39 -7.94 -5.92
CA PHE A 35 10.33 -6.97 -6.47
C PHE A 35 11.55 -7.71 -7.04
N VAL A 36 11.65 -7.71 -8.38
CA VAL A 36 12.75 -8.34 -9.13
C VAL A 36 13.94 -7.38 -9.29
N GLU A 37 13.71 -6.06 -9.27
CA GLU A 37 14.77 -5.07 -9.38
C GLU A 37 15.50 -4.86 -8.05
N VAL A 38 16.40 -5.79 -7.72
CA VAL A 38 17.26 -5.73 -6.53
C VAL A 38 18.67 -5.30 -6.94
N LEU A 39 19.13 -4.17 -6.39
CA LEU A 39 20.40 -3.54 -6.73
C LEU A 39 21.56 -4.06 -5.86
N ALA A 40 21.29 -4.34 -4.59
CA ALA A 40 22.28 -4.84 -3.65
C ALA A 40 21.59 -5.68 -2.57
N VAL A 41 22.30 -6.67 -2.05
CA VAL A 41 21.90 -7.48 -0.89
C VAL A 41 23.09 -7.56 0.06
N GLY A 42 22.86 -7.40 1.36
CA GLY A 42 23.93 -7.44 2.35
C GLY A 42 23.54 -8.18 3.61
N GLU A 43 24.52 -8.90 4.16
CA GLU A 43 24.44 -9.62 5.41
C GLU A 43 25.71 -9.35 6.24
N GLY A 44 25.57 -8.52 7.28
CA GLY A 44 26.70 -8.09 8.10
C GLY A 44 27.74 -7.33 7.27
N ASP A 45 28.96 -7.84 7.27
CA ASP A 45 30.11 -7.26 6.55
C ASP A 45 30.17 -7.66 5.07
N ASN A 46 29.37 -8.65 4.66
CA ASN A 46 29.32 -9.11 3.28
C ASN A 46 28.18 -8.39 2.54
N ALA A 47 28.51 -7.71 1.43
CA ALA A 47 27.52 -7.07 0.57
C ALA A 47 27.77 -7.46 -0.89
N GLU A 48 26.75 -8.01 -1.52
CA GLU A 48 26.71 -8.29 -2.95
C GLU A 48 26.06 -7.10 -3.67
N ILE A 49 26.80 -6.51 -4.60
CA ILE A 49 26.36 -5.36 -5.39
C ILE A 49 26.15 -5.85 -6.83
N GLY A 50 24.96 -5.57 -7.37
CA GLY A 50 24.57 -5.96 -8.71
C GLY A 50 25.19 -5.10 -9.82
N ALA A 51 25.23 -5.66 -11.03
CA ALA A 51 25.69 -4.96 -12.24
C ALA A 51 24.78 -5.29 -13.44
N PRO A 52 23.59 -4.66 -13.60
CA PRO A 52 22.98 -3.61 -12.77
C PRO A 52 22.12 -4.14 -11.60
N PHE A 53 21.76 -5.43 -11.61
CA PHE A 53 20.94 -6.08 -10.58
C PHE A 53 21.66 -7.32 -10.05
N VAL A 54 21.31 -7.76 -8.84
CA VAL A 54 21.80 -9.02 -8.27
C VAL A 54 21.03 -10.18 -8.89
N ALA A 55 21.73 -11.08 -9.58
CA ALA A 55 21.10 -12.16 -10.33
C ALA A 55 20.35 -13.14 -9.40
N GLY A 56 19.07 -13.38 -9.69
CA GLY A 56 18.26 -14.31 -8.91
C GLY A 56 17.87 -13.81 -7.51
N ALA A 57 18.08 -12.52 -7.22
CA ALA A 57 17.55 -11.89 -6.01
C ALA A 57 16.10 -11.42 -6.21
N VAL A 58 15.24 -11.73 -5.26
CA VAL A 58 13.83 -11.31 -5.26
C VAL A 58 13.45 -10.89 -3.85
N VAL A 59 12.79 -9.73 -3.72
CA VAL A 59 12.22 -9.29 -2.44
C VAL A 59 10.70 -9.44 -2.51
N THR A 60 10.12 -10.18 -1.57
CA THR A 60 8.67 -10.32 -1.46
C THR A 60 8.12 -9.40 -0.39
N ALA A 61 6.95 -8.84 -0.67
CA ALA A 61 6.27 -7.94 0.23
C ALA A 61 4.76 -8.15 0.17
N GLU A 62 4.08 -7.79 1.25
CA GLU A 62 2.62 -7.77 1.34
C GLU A 62 2.14 -6.31 1.29
N VAL A 63 1.09 -6.05 0.52
CA VAL A 63 0.42 -4.75 0.52
C VAL A 63 -0.39 -4.60 1.80
N VAL A 64 -0.03 -3.64 2.64
CA VAL A 64 -0.75 -3.36 3.89
C VAL A 64 -1.92 -2.42 3.63
N GLU A 65 -1.69 -1.34 2.88
CA GLU A 65 -2.69 -0.31 2.64
C GLU A 65 -2.42 0.44 1.34
N GLN A 66 -3.50 0.80 0.64
CA GLN A 66 -3.49 1.77 -0.46
C GLN A 66 -3.99 3.12 0.04
N GLY A 67 -3.09 4.10 0.12
CA GLY A 67 -3.34 5.38 0.76
C GLY A 67 -3.07 6.59 -0.14
N ARG A 68 -3.38 7.77 0.40
CA ARG A 68 -3.00 9.05 -0.21
C ARG A 68 -2.20 9.87 0.80
N ALA A 69 -1.14 10.52 0.32
CA ALA A 69 -0.31 11.40 1.12
C ALA A 69 -1.12 12.57 1.72
N LYS A 70 -0.48 13.29 2.65
CA LYS A 70 -1.01 14.57 3.15
C LYS A 70 -1.15 15.55 1.98
N THR A 71 -2.15 16.43 2.04
CA THR A 71 -2.36 17.45 1.01
C THR A 71 -1.19 18.41 0.97
N VAL A 72 -0.55 18.49 -0.20
CA VAL A 72 0.45 19.51 -0.50
C VAL A 72 -0.23 20.63 -1.26
N ILE A 73 -0.10 21.87 -0.78
CA ILE A 73 -0.76 23.03 -1.40
C ILE A 73 0.22 23.70 -2.35
N ALA A 74 -0.07 23.62 -3.66
CA ALA A 74 0.63 24.38 -4.68
C ALA A 74 -0.02 25.76 -4.81
N PHE A 75 0.56 26.75 -4.13
CA PHE A 75 0.12 28.14 -4.19
C PHE A 75 0.99 28.95 -5.17
N LYS A 76 0.36 29.57 -6.17
CA LYS A 76 1.01 30.45 -7.15
C LYS A 76 0.37 31.84 -7.08
N LYS A 77 1.17 32.87 -6.86
CA LYS A 77 0.72 34.29 -6.81
C LYS A 77 1.61 35.15 -7.71
N ARG A 78 0.98 35.97 -8.56
CA ARG A 78 1.66 37.03 -9.32
C ARG A 78 1.45 38.36 -8.59
N ARG A 79 2.54 39.03 -8.21
CA ARG A 79 2.50 40.31 -7.48
C ARG A 79 1.83 41.39 -8.34
N ARG A 80 0.94 42.20 -7.76
CA ARG A 80 0.23 43.35 -8.40
C ARG A 80 -0.68 43.00 -9.59
N GLN A 81 -0.82 41.73 -9.99
CA GLN A 81 -1.65 41.31 -11.12
C GLN A 81 -3.02 40.72 -10.72
N ASN A 82 -3.40 40.83 -9.43
CA ASN A 82 -4.57 40.18 -8.81
C ASN A 82 -4.73 38.66 -9.12
N SER A 83 -3.68 38.01 -9.63
CA SER A 83 -3.70 36.60 -10.01
C SER A 83 -3.09 35.76 -8.90
N ARG A 84 -3.93 34.96 -8.25
CA ARG A 84 -3.52 33.91 -7.31
C ARG A 84 -4.27 32.62 -7.61
N ARG A 85 -3.58 31.48 -7.53
CA ARG A 85 -4.17 30.15 -7.66
C ARG A 85 -3.64 29.27 -6.53
N SER A 86 -4.55 28.57 -5.87
CA SER A 86 -4.23 27.53 -4.88
C SER A 86 -4.79 26.22 -5.39
N ARG A 87 -3.98 25.17 -5.46
CA ARG A 87 -4.43 23.81 -5.79
C ARG A 87 -3.83 22.84 -4.79
N GLY A 88 -4.64 21.98 -4.21
CA GLY A 88 -4.16 20.87 -3.41
C GLY A 88 -3.79 19.68 -4.30
N HIS A 89 -2.66 19.04 -4.02
CA HIS A 89 -2.29 17.74 -4.58
C HIS A 89 -2.17 16.70 -3.47
N ARG A 90 -2.62 15.48 -3.75
CA ARG A 90 -2.44 14.33 -2.86
C ARG A 90 -1.96 13.15 -3.68
N GLN A 91 -0.70 12.79 -3.48
CA GLN A 91 -0.06 11.66 -4.14
C GLN A 91 -0.64 10.34 -3.65
N HIS A 92 -0.87 9.40 -4.56
CA HIS A 92 -1.23 8.02 -4.22
C HIS A 92 0.03 7.26 -3.81
N LEU A 93 -0.04 6.55 -2.68
CA LEU A 93 1.07 5.79 -2.13
C LEU A 93 0.56 4.41 -1.71
N THR A 94 1.42 3.41 -1.84
CA THR A 94 1.16 2.07 -1.33
C THR A 94 2.07 1.82 -0.14
N THR A 95 1.50 1.39 0.97
CA THR A 95 2.27 0.93 2.14
C THR A 95 2.46 -0.57 2.01
N VAL A 96 3.70 -1.02 1.97
CA VAL A 96 4.06 -2.44 1.87
C VAL A 96 4.88 -2.88 3.07
N ARG A 97 4.68 -4.11 3.51
CA ARG A 97 5.50 -4.79 4.50
C ARG A 97 6.38 -5.80 3.80
N ILE A 98 7.68 -5.77 4.05
CA ILE A 98 8.63 -6.70 3.46
C ILE A 98 8.53 -8.04 4.20
N ALA A 99 8.27 -9.11 3.46
CA ALA A 99 8.16 -10.45 4.00
C ALA A 99 9.54 -11.13 4.02
N GLU A 100 10.10 -11.39 2.84
CA GLU A 100 11.33 -12.16 2.70
C GLU A 100 12.27 -11.52 1.65
N ILE A 101 13.57 -11.70 1.86
CA ILE A 101 14.62 -11.35 0.89
C ILE A 101 15.22 -12.68 0.43
N LEU A 102 15.01 -13.02 -0.83
CA LEU A 102 15.46 -14.28 -1.44
C LEU A 102 16.68 -14.01 -2.31
N THR A 103 17.67 -14.89 -2.24
CA THR A 103 18.87 -14.90 -3.08
C THR A 103 19.00 -16.25 -3.79
N GLY A 104 19.74 -16.30 -4.90
CA GLY A 104 20.08 -17.56 -5.58
C GLY A 104 18.93 -18.24 -6.35
N GLY A 105 17.89 -17.50 -6.77
CA GLY A 105 16.80 -18.04 -7.58
C GLY A 105 15.76 -18.84 -6.80
N ALA A 106 15.75 -18.71 -5.46
CA ALA A 106 14.71 -19.29 -4.62
C ALA A 106 13.34 -18.69 -4.96
N LYS A 107 12.32 -19.55 -5.07
CA LYS A 107 10.93 -19.13 -5.29
C LYS A 107 10.28 -18.72 -3.97
N PRO A 108 9.37 -17.74 -3.97
CA PRO A 108 8.74 -17.27 -2.75
C PRO A 108 7.86 -18.32 -2.09
N SER A 109 7.92 -18.35 -0.76
CA SER A 109 7.01 -19.16 0.04
C SER A 109 5.60 -18.57 -0.10
N LYS A 110 4.75 -19.24 -0.89
CA LYS A 110 3.32 -18.89 -1.01
C LYS A 110 2.61 -19.23 0.30
N LYS A 111 2.80 -18.43 1.33
CA LYS A 111 2.10 -18.58 2.61
C LYS A 111 1.18 -17.40 2.87
N ALA A 112 0.22 -17.19 1.97
CA ALA A 112 -0.88 -16.23 2.15
C ALA A 112 -2.23 -16.69 1.56
N ALA A 113 -2.39 -17.98 1.24
CA ALA A 113 -3.67 -18.51 0.78
C ALA A 113 -4.63 -18.94 1.92
N VAL A 114 -4.22 -18.92 3.19
CA VAL A 114 -4.98 -19.57 4.28
C VAL A 114 -5.75 -18.61 5.21
N LYS A 115 -5.81 -17.29 4.90
CA LYS A 115 -6.62 -16.35 5.72
C LYS A 115 -7.75 -15.64 4.97
N ALA A 116 -7.97 -15.97 3.70
CA ALA A 116 -9.08 -15.45 2.92
C ALA A 116 -10.37 -16.31 3.03
N GLU A 117 -10.26 -17.59 3.38
CA GLU A 117 -11.45 -18.48 3.46
C GLU A 117 -12.18 -18.40 4.82
N ALA A 118 -11.56 -17.90 5.89
CA ALA A 118 -12.15 -17.92 7.23
C ALA A 118 -12.97 -16.67 7.63
N VAL A 119 -13.01 -15.61 6.83
CA VAL A 119 -13.85 -14.41 7.15
C VAL A 119 -15.06 -14.28 6.22
N ALA A 120 -15.12 -15.06 5.13
CA ALA A 120 -16.29 -15.15 4.27
C ALA A 120 -17.46 -15.93 4.91
N GLU A 121 -17.19 -16.75 5.93
CA GLU A 121 -18.21 -17.61 6.57
C GLU A 121 -19.00 -16.89 7.69
N GLU A 122 -18.48 -15.79 8.28
CA GLU A 122 -19.16 -15.09 9.37
C GLU A 122 -20.20 -14.05 8.89
N ALA A 123 -20.25 -13.73 7.59
CA ALA A 123 -21.21 -12.76 7.03
C ALA A 123 -22.55 -13.40 6.59
N ALA A 124 -22.67 -14.73 6.60
CA ALA A 124 -23.81 -15.43 5.99
C ALA A 124 -24.94 -15.85 6.97
N GLU A 125 -24.76 -15.78 8.30
CA GLU A 125 -25.69 -16.42 9.25
C GLU A 125 -26.46 -15.52 10.22
N LYS A 126 -26.93 -14.31 9.84
CA LYS A 126 -28.12 -13.70 10.51
C LYS A 126 -28.97 -12.87 9.54
N PRO A 127 -30.02 -13.45 8.91
CA PRO A 127 -30.96 -12.70 8.09
C PRO A 127 -32.09 -12.07 8.92
N ALA A 128 -32.71 -11.08 8.29
CA ALA A 128 -33.80 -10.23 8.77
C ALA A 128 -35.02 -10.96 9.40
N LYS A 129 -35.49 -10.42 10.53
CA LYS A 129 -36.90 -10.33 10.98
C LYS A 129 -36.91 -9.16 11.99
N LYS A 130 -37.57 -8.02 11.77
CA LYS A 130 -39.04 -7.86 11.79
C LYS A 130 -39.40 -6.44 11.29
N ALA A 131 -40.15 -6.34 10.19
CA ALA A 131 -40.95 -5.15 9.85
C ALA A 131 -42.31 -5.25 10.58
N ALA A 132 -42.73 -4.23 11.34
CA ALA A 132 -43.82 -3.25 11.04
C ALA A 132 -44.91 -3.32 12.16
N PRO A 133 -45.91 -2.41 12.32
CA PRO A 133 -46.08 -0.97 11.95
C PRO A 133 -46.85 -0.08 13.02
N LYS A 134 -47.15 1.19 12.64
CA LYS A 134 -48.12 2.21 13.18
C LYS A 134 -47.61 3.09 14.33
N LYS A 135 -47.80 4.43 14.35
CA LYS A 135 -49.01 5.23 14.03
C LYS A 135 -48.65 6.69 13.65
N ALA A 136 -49.47 7.26 12.77
CA ALA A 136 -49.46 8.66 12.34
C ALA A 136 -50.02 9.63 13.40
N ALA A 137 -49.54 10.89 13.40
CA ALA A 137 -50.33 12.10 13.63
C ALA A 137 -49.56 13.34 13.14
N ALA A 138 -50.24 14.16 12.33
CA ALA A 138 -49.80 15.44 11.77
C ALA A 138 -50.17 16.62 12.68
N VAL A 139 -49.47 17.76 12.56
CA VAL A 139 -49.89 19.20 12.57
C VAL A 139 -48.59 20.01 12.26
N ALA A 140 -48.38 20.67 11.12
CA ALA A 140 -48.82 22.00 10.65
C ALA A 140 -48.26 23.23 11.42
N GLU A 141 -47.80 24.22 10.64
CA GLU A 141 -47.55 25.67 10.91
C GLU A 141 -46.22 26.23 11.47
N SER A 142 -45.68 27.17 10.66
CA SER A 142 -44.93 28.43 10.91
C SER A 142 -44.12 28.68 12.20
N GLU A 143 -42.83 29.04 12.03
CA GLU A 143 -42.27 30.40 12.25
C GLU A 143 -40.93 30.55 11.51
#